data_AF-A0A1F4QXK6-F1
#
_entry.id   AF-A0A1F4QXK6-F1
#
_cell.length_a   1.000
_cell.length_b   1.000
_cell.length_c   1.000
_cell.angle_alpha   90.00
_cell.angle_beta   90.00
_cell.angle_gamma   90.00
#
_symmetry.space_group_name_H-M   'P 1'
#
loop_
_entity.id
_entity.type
_entity.pdbx_description
1 polymer ?
#
loop_
_entity_poly.entity_id
_entity_poly.type
_entity_poly.pdbx_seq_one_letter_code
_entity_poly.pdbx_strand_id
1 'polypeptide(L)'
;MIIMKNLAKALCLVLCIGCNSDISESPKATTSQFGAHYYVPDYPGFPKIIGDSLFAYVAYSCCTGNHPFHFQYKILHDSNELQKRRRSKVAEVWFFKEELGQICDGFCSELQAVRLPPDIAASQKITMVGPRDKIFILRE
;
A
#
# COMPACT_ATOMS: atom_id res chain seq x y z
N MET A 1 21.67 -24.75 -70.22
CA MET A 1 20.52 -25.28 -69.45
C MET A 1 20.94 -25.42 -67.99
N ILE A 2 20.44 -24.50 -67.14
CA ILE A 2 20.33 -24.54 -65.66
C ILE A 2 21.67 -24.72 -64.90
N ILE A 3 22.48 -23.67 -64.71
CA ILE A 3 22.43 -22.67 -63.62
C ILE A 3 22.31 -23.29 -62.20
N MET A 4 23.46 -23.34 -61.53
CA MET A 4 23.70 -23.14 -60.09
C MET A 4 22.60 -23.59 -59.11
N LYS A 5 22.68 -24.86 -58.68
CA LYS A 5 22.17 -25.30 -57.38
C LYS A 5 23.35 -25.25 -56.40
N ASN A 6 23.11 -24.87 -55.15
CA ASN A 6 24.04 -24.92 -54.00
C ASN A 6 24.62 -23.58 -53.50
N LEU A 7 23.81 -22.51 -53.50
CA LEU A 7 24.14 -21.26 -52.79
C LEU A 7 23.01 -20.82 -51.85
N ALA A 8 22.26 -21.78 -51.30
CA ALA A 8 21.11 -21.54 -50.43
C ALA A 8 21.18 -22.33 -49.12
N LYS A 9 22.37 -22.47 -48.52
CA LYS A 9 22.53 -23.17 -47.22
C LYS A 9 23.29 -22.39 -46.15
N ALA A 10 23.71 -21.14 -46.40
CA ALA A 10 24.54 -20.38 -45.47
C ALA A 10 23.92 -19.04 -45.02
N LEU A 11 22.59 -18.93 -44.99
CA LEU A 11 21.92 -17.70 -44.54
C LEU A 11 20.65 -18.00 -43.73
N CYS A 12 20.80 -18.79 -42.66
CA CYS A 12 19.72 -18.99 -41.69
C CYS A 12 20.25 -19.16 -40.26
N LEU A 13 21.40 -18.55 -39.95
CA LEU A 13 22.05 -18.69 -38.64
C LEU A 13 22.45 -17.37 -37.95
N VAL A 14 21.89 -16.23 -38.40
CA VAL A 14 22.24 -14.90 -37.83
C VAL A 14 21.04 -14.16 -37.21
N LEU A 15 19.82 -14.73 -37.24
CA LEU A 15 18.62 -14.07 -36.71
C LEU A 15 18.15 -14.58 -35.34
N CYS A 16 18.89 -15.48 -34.68
CA CYS A 16 18.52 -15.98 -33.34
C CYS A 16 19.24 -15.26 -32.18
N ILE A 17 19.93 -14.15 -32.43
CA ILE A 17 20.56 -13.32 -31.39
C ILE A 17 19.74 -12.04 -31.24
N GLY A 18 18.51 -12.16 -30.73
CA GLY A 18 17.61 -11.00 -30.75
C GLY A 18 16.28 -11.16 -30.02
N CYS A 19 16.19 -12.05 -29.03
CA CYS A 19 15.13 -11.99 -28.01
C CYS A 19 15.70 -12.46 -26.66
N ASN A 20 16.83 -11.87 -26.25
CA ASN A 20 17.11 -11.71 -24.82
C ASN A 20 16.29 -10.51 -24.34
N SER A 21 14.96 -10.67 -24.36
CA SER A 21 14.13 -9.94 -23.42
C SER A 21 14.18 -10.78 -22.16
N ASP A 22 15.23 -10.57 -21.36
CA ASP A 22 15.14 -10.75 -19.92
C ASP A 22 14.02 -9.80 -19.44
N ILE A 23 12.77 -10.20 -19.66
CA ILE A 23 11.66 -9.79 -18.82
C ILE A 23 11.81 -10.67 -17.58
N SER A 24 12.89 -10.41 -16.85
CA SER A 24 12.82 -10.44 -15.40
C SER A 24 11.88 -9.28 -15.05
N GLU A 25 10.57 -9.52 -15.21
CA GLU A 25 9.62 -9.00 -14.25
C GLU A 25 10.01 -9.64 -12.92
N SER A 26 11.09 -9.12 -12.31
CA SER A 26 11.07 -9.00 -10.86
C SER A 26 9.73 -8.32 -10.60
N PRO A 27 8.77 -8.97 -9.90
CA PRO A 27 7.64 -8.24 -9.43
C PRO A 27 8.27 -7.09 -8.67
N LYS A 28 8.07 -5.86 -9.16
CA LYS A 28 8.43 -4.68 -8.40
C LYS A 28 7.65 -4.86 -7.11
N ALA A 29 8.33 -5.36 -6.09
CA ALA A 29 7.88 -5.30 -4.73
C ALA A 29 7.90 -3.81 -4.38
N THR A 30 6.97 -3.05 -4.95
CA THR A 30 6.41 -1.92 -4.24
C THR A 30 5.70 -2.57 -3.07
N THR A 31 6.44 -2.72 -1.98
CA THR A 31 5.90 -2.93 -0.65
C THR A 31 5.01 -1.73 -0.36
N SER A 32 3.80 -1.74 -0.94
CA SER A 32 2.76 -0.76 -0.67
C SER A 32 2.53 -0.83 0.82
N GLN A 33 2.78 0.27 1.54
CA GLN A 33 2.52 0.35 2.98
C GLN A 33 1.04 0.05 3.33
N PHE A 34 0.18 0.03 2.31
CA PHE A 34 -1.26 -0.22 2.38
C PHE A 34 -1.67 -1.63 1.91
N GLY A 35 -0.74 -2.42 1.34
CA GLY A 35 -1.05 -3.73 0.78
C GLY A 35 -1.97 -3.64 -0.45
N ALA A 36 -3.01 -4.48 -0.48
CA ALA A 36 -3.99 -4.53 -1.57
C ALA A 36 -4.83 -3.23 -1.68
N HIS A 37 -5.44 -3.00 -2.85
CA HIS A 37 -6.17 -1.77 -3.11
C HIS A 37 -7.42 -1.61 -2.22
N TYR A 38 -7.53 -0.45 -1.59
CA TYR A 38 -8.71 0.02 -0.87
C TYR A 38 -8.72 1.56 -0.84
N TYR A 39 -9.77 2.13 -0.30
CA TYR A 39 -9.88 3.57 -0.05
C TYR A 39 -10.51 3.85 1.31
N VAL A 40 -10.18 5.01 1.86
CA VAL A 40 -10.77 5.54 3.10
C VAL A 40 -11.72 6.67 2.71
N PRO A 41 -13.05 6.45 2.67
CA PRO A 41 -14.01 7.52 2.41
C PRO A 41 -13.89 8.63 3.46
N ASP A 42 -14.10 9.86 3.01
CA ASP A 42 -14.24 11.02 3.90
C ASP A 42 -15.74 11.18 4.22
N TYR A 43 -16.20 10.44 5.22
CA TYR A 43 -17.58 10.54 5.68
C TYR A 43 -17.67 11.56 6.81
N PRO A 44 -18.79 12.30 6.94
CA PRO A 44 -18.97 13.22 8.05
C PRO A 44 -18.68 12.57 9.41
N GLY A 45 -17.64 13.06 10.08
CA GLY A 45 -17.21 12.54 11.38
C GLY A 45 -16.34 11.27 11.35
N PHE A 46 -15.80 10.86 10.19
CA PHE A 46 -14.82 9.77 10.08
C PHE A 46 -13.72 10.10 9.06
N PRO A 47 -12.48 9.60 9.25
CA PRO A 47 -12.00 8.85 10.41
C PRO A 47 -11.92 9.73 11.66
N LYS A 48 -12.03 9.12 12.85
CA LYS A 48 -11.98 9.83 14.13
C LYS A 48 -11.44 8.97 15.26
N ILE A 49 -11.02 9.62 16.34
CA ILE A 49 -10.63 8.98 17.60
C ILE A 49 -11.71 9.25 18.65
N ILE A 50 -12.17 8.21 19.34
CA ILE A 50 -13.05 8.31 20.51
C ILE A 50 -12.39 7.55 21.65
N GLY A 51 -12.03 8.25 22.73
CA GLY A 51 -11.19 7.69 23.79
C GLY A 51 -9.83 7.23 23.24
N ASP A 52 -9.52 5.95 23.44
CA ASP A 52 -8.29 5.31 22.96
C ASP A 52 -8.51 4.51 21.67
N SER A 53 -9.61 4.73 20.94
CA SER A 53 -9.94 3.93 19.75
C SER A 53 -10.04 4.78 18.49
N LEU A 54 -9.39 4.31 17.42
CA LEU A 54 -9.54 4.81 16.06
C LEU A 54 -10.71 4.12 15.39
N PHE A 55 -11.56 4.92 14.76
CA PHE A 55 -12.65 4.46 13.91
C PHE A 55 -12.49 5.03 12.51
N ALA A 56 -12.48 4.16 11.50
CA ALA A 56 -12.39 4.57 10.10
C ALA A 56 -13.20 3.62 9.23
N TYR A 57 -13.94 4.16 8.27
CA TYR A 57 -14.48 3.33 7.21
C TYR A 57 -13.37 3.01 6.22
N VAL A 58 -13.30 1.75 5.80
CA VAL A 58 -12.52 1.32 4.64
C VAL A 58 -13.48 0.78 3.61
N ALA A 59 -13.10 0.88 2.35
CA ALA A 59 -13.90 0.33 1.28
C ALA A 59 -13.01 -0.18 0.15
N TYR A 60 -13.41 -1.31 -0.41
CA TYR A 60 -12.52 -2.18 -1.18
C TYR A 60 -13.33 -3.15 -2.04
N SER A 61 -12.67 -3.74 -3.03
CA SER A 61 -13.22 -4.85 -3.79
C SER A 61 -13.25 -6.12 -2.94
N CYS A 62 -14.42 -6.72 -2.77
CA CYS A 62 -14.65 -7.85 -1.88
C CYS A 62 -15.31 -9.04 -2.59
N CYS A 63 -15.30 -10.19 -1.92
CA CYS A 63 -15.95 -11.43 -2.34
C CYS A 63 -16.43 -12.16 -1.06
N THR A 64 -16.82 -13.43 -1.17
CA THR A 64 -17.23 -14.25 -0.02
C THR A 64 -16.08 -14.61 0.93
N GLY A 65 -14.83 -14.43 0.50
CA GLY A 65 -13.64 -14.62 1.34
C GLY A 65 -13.48 -13.53 2.40
N ASN A 66 -12.70 -13.82 3.44
CA ASN A 66 -12.31 -12.83 4.44
C ASN A 66 -11.27 -11.86 3.85
N HIS A 67 -11.35 -10.57 4.16
CA HIS A 67 -10.41 -9.54 3.70
C HIS A 67 -9.79 -8.81 4.90
N PRO A 68 -8.71 -9.35 5.50
CA PRO A 68 -8.20 -8.81 6.74
C PRO A 68 -7.49 -7.46 6.54
N PHE A 69 -7.73 -6.57 7.48
CA PHE A 69 -7.02 -5.30 7.64
C PHE A 69 -6.20 -5.32 8.93
N HIS A 70 -4.96 -4.87 8.83
CA HIS A 70 -4.02 -4.80 9.94
C HIS A 70 -3.74 -3.34 10.25
N PHE A 71 -3.90 -2.94 11.51
CA PHE A 71 -3.52 -1.60 11.95
C PHE A 71 -1.99 -1.46 12.01
N GLN A 72 -1.48 -0.38 11.46
CA GLN A 72 -0.06 -0.05 11.40
C GLN A 72 0.15 1.39 11.87
N TYR A 73 1.32 1.66 12.43
CA TYR A 73 1.64 2.98 12.97
C TYR A 73 3.14 3.28 12.98
N LYS A 74 3.46 4.56 13.04
CA LYS A 74 4.83 5.08 13.14
C LYS A 74 4.85 6.32 14.04
N ILE A 75 5.77 6.35 15.00
CA ILE A 75 6.05 7.55 15.79
C ILE A 75 7.14 8.34 15.08
N LEU A 76 6.84 9.61 14.78
CA LEU A 76 7.79 10.55 14.23
C LEU A 76 8.49 11.29 15.37
N HIS A 77 9.81 11.25 15.37
CA HIS A 77 10.62 12.07 16.25
C HIS A 77 11.10 13.30 15.49
N ASP A 78 10.86 14.48 16.05
CA ASP A 78 11.49 15.69 15.54
C ASP A 78 13.02 15.55 15.64
N SER A 79 13.68 15.64 14.49
CA SER A 79 15.12 15.51 14.31
C SER A 79 15.88 16.74 14.78
N ASN A 80 15.20 17.82 15.16
CA ASN A 80 15.84 19.02 15.67
C ASN A 80 16.30 18.82 17.14
N GLU A 81 17.60 18.53 17.31
CA GLU A 81 18.28 18.30 18.60
C GLU A 81 17.99 19.38 19.67
N LEU A 82 17.78 20.63 19.24
CA LEU A 82 17.51 21.78 20.13
C LEU A 82 16.14 21.73 20.84
N GLN A 83 15.18 20.92 20.37
CA GLN A 83 13.84 20.77 20.98
C GLN A 83 13.64 19.46 21.76
N LYS A 84 14.70 18.68 22.02
CA LYS A 84 14.62 17.39 22.74
C LYS A 84 13.85 17.40 24.07
N ARG A 85 13.76 18.56 24.74
CA ARG A 85 13.07 18.71 26.04
C ARG A 85 11.56 19.01 25.94
N ARG A 86 11.03 19.31 24.75
CA ARG A 86 9.59 19.52 24.50
C ARG A 86 9.11 18.73 23.28
N ARG A 87 9.55 17.47 23.13
CA ARG A 87 9.15 16.63 21.98
C ARG A 87 7.65 16.39 21.98
N SER A 88 6.93 17.12 21.14
CA SER A 88 5.59 16.75 20.69
C SER A 88 5.70 15.40 19.97
N LYS A 89 5.14 14.35 20.56
CA LYS A 89 5.03 13.04 19.90
C LYS A 89 4.01 13.18 18.78
N VAL A 90 4.47 13.04 17.54
CA VAL A 90 3.63 12.98 16.35
C VAL A 90 3.52 11.52 15.93
N ALA A 91 2.30 11.05 15.70
CA ALA A 91 2.03 9.70 15.25
C ALA A 91 1.35 9.69 13.88
N GLU A 92 1.80 8.79 13.01
CA GLU A 92 1.12 8.41 11.78
C GLU A 92 0.52 7.01 11.96
N VAL A 93 -0.72 6.83 11.52
CA VAL A 93 -1.44 5.55 11.60
C VAL A 93 -2.10 5.23 10.27
N TRP A 94 -2.21 3.94 9.93
CA TRP A 94 -2.88 3.50 8.71
C TRP A 94 -3.38 2.05 8.84
N PHE A 95 -4.18 1.61 7.86
CA PHE A 95 -4.53 0.19 7.73
C PHE A 95 -3.76 -0.44 6.56
N PHE A 96 -3.31 -1.67 6.74
CA PHE A 96 -2.73 -2.50 5.69
C PHE A 96 -3.74 -3.57 5.31
N LYS A 97 -4.17 -3.61 4.04
CA LYS A 97 -5.06 -4.66 3.53
C LYS A 97 -4.23 -5.84 3.03
N GLU A 98 -4.44 -7.01 3.59
CA GLU A 98 -3.74 -8.22 3.12
C GLU A 98 -4.18 -8.58 1.69
N GLU A 99 -3.20 -8.99 0.87
CA GLU A 99 -3.43 -9.44 -0.50
C GLU A 99 -3.58 -10.97 -0.52
N LEU A 100 -4.75 -11.45 -0.92
CA LEU A 100 -5.07 -12.88 -0.91
C LEU A 100 -5.05 -13.53 -2.31
N GLY A 101 -4.72 -12.76 -3.35
CA GLY A 101 -4.67 -13.26 -4.74
C GLY A 101 -6.04 -13.65 -5.34
N GLN A 102 -7.14 -13.38 -4.64
CA GLN A 102 -8.49 -13.70 -5.10
C GLN A 102 -9.07 -12.58 -5.96
N ILE A 103 -9.69 -12.95 -7.09
CA ILE A 103 -10.45 -12.02 -7.90
C ILE A 103 -11.75 -11.67 -7.17
N CYS A 104 -11.99 -10.38 -6.98
CA CYS A 104 -13.15 -9.84 -6.27
C CYS A 104 -13.97 -8.97 -7.23
N ASP A 105 -15.28 -9.22 -7.28
CA ASP A 105 -16.25 -8.54 -8.15
C ASP A 105 -17.27 -7.69 -7.38
N GLY A 106 -17.30 -7.82 -6.05
CA GLY A 106 -18.15 -7.02 -5.17
C GLY A 106 -17.46 -5.74 -4.69
N PHE A 107 -18.28 -4.85 -4.12
CA PHE A 107 -17.82 -3.64 -3.45
C PHE A 107 -18.32 -3.63 -2.01
N CYS A 108 -17.40 -3.56 -1.06
CA CYS A 108 -17.72 -3.53 0.35
C CYS A 108 -17.23 -2.24 0.98
N SER A 109 -17.93 -1.81 2.01
CA SER A 109 -17.47 -0.80 2.96
C SER A 109 -17.77 -1.26 4.37
N GLU A 110 -16.80 -1.16 5.25
CA GLU A 110 -16.92 -1.61 6.63
C GLU A 110 -16.21 -0.63 7.57
N LEU A 111 -16.66 -0.62 8.83
CA LEU A 111 -16.08 0.19 9.88
C LEU A 111 -14.96 -0.59 10.55
N GLN A 112 -13.72 -0.12 10.39
CA GLN A 112 -12.58 -0.57 11.16
C GLN A 112 -12.54 0.17 12.50
N ALA A 113 -12.43 -0.61 13.59
CA ALA A 113 -12.30 -0.10 14.94
C ALA A 113 -11.10 -0.77 15.62
N VAL A 114 -10.14 0.03 16.06
CA VAL A 114 -8.91 -0.48 16.69
C VAL A 114 -8.54 0.36 17.89
N ARG A 115 -8.12 -0.31 18.97
CA ARG A 115 -7.55 0.36 20.13
C ARG A 115 -6.14 0.84 19.79
N LEU A 116 -5.90 2.13 19.96
CA LEU A 116 -4.59 2.74 19.77
C LEU A 116 -3.61 2.20 20.82
N PRO A 117 -2.38 1.85 20.41
CA PRO A 117 -1.29 1.61 21.33
C PRO A 117 -1.09 2.80 22.29
N PRO A 118 -0.72 2.58 23.57
CA PRO A 118 -0.65 3.66 24.57
C PRO A 118 0.29 4.82 24.20
N ASP A 119 1.37 4.53 23.49
CA ASP A 119 2.33 5.51 22.97
C ASP A 119 1.74 6.39 21.86
N ILE A 120 0.87 5.83 21.02
CA ILE A 120 0.09 6.55 20.01
C ILE A 120 -1.05 7.32 20.66
N ALA A 121 -1.80 6.70 21.57
CA ALA A 121 -2.88 7.36 22.30
C ALA A 121 -2.39 8.59 23.11
N ALA A 122 -1.15 8.56 23.59
CA ALA A 122 -0.49 9.67 24.28
C ALA A 122 0.17 10.69 23.34
N SER A 123 0.08 10.52 22.02
CA SER A 123 0.65 11.46 21.05
C SER A 123 -0.20 12.73 20.98
N GLN A 124 0.48 13.87 20.83
CA GLN A 124 -0.17 15.19 20.74
C GLN A 124 -0.85 15.33 19.39
N LYS A 125 -0.10 15.01 18.33
CA LYS A 125 -0.61 14.99 16.97
C LYS A 125 -0.76 13.55 16.48
N ILE A 126 -1.93 13.22 15.94
CA ILE A 126 -2.18 11.93 15.31
C ILE A 126 -2.78 12.18 13.93
N THR A 127 -2.12 11.62 12.92
CA THR A 127 -2.54 11.71 11.52
C THR A 127 -2.84 10.31 11.01
N MET A 128 -3.99 10.10 10.39
CA MET A 128 -4.23 8.90 9.61
C MET A 128 -3.80 9.12 8.17
N VAL A 129 -2.99 8.20 7.67
CA VAL A 129 -2.55 8.15 6.28
C VAL A 129 -3.35 7.06 5.58
N GLY A 130 -4.06 7.42 4.51
CA GLY A 130 -4.80 6.51 3.65
C GLY A 130 -4.06 6.27 2.33
N PRO A 131 -4.53 5.30 1.52
CA PRO A 131 -3.99 5.05 0.18
C PRO A 131 -4.03 6.31 -0.69
N ARG A 132 -3.08 6.40 -1.64
CA ARG A 132 -2.87 7.58 -2.51
C ARG A 132 -2.58 8.86 -1.73
N ASP A 133 -1.84 8.73 -0.63
CA ASP A 133 -1.37 9.83 0.22
C ASP A 133 -2.50 10.73 0.76
N LYS A 134 -3.69 10.14 0.98
CA LYS A 134 -4.80 10.85 1.59
C LYS A 134 -4.54 11.04 3.08
N ILE A 135 -4.59 12.28 3.56
CA ILE A 135 -4.26 12.63 4.93
C ILE A 135 -5.50 13.05 5.71
N PHE A 136 -5.66 12.53 6.91
CA PHE A 136 -6.70 12.91 7.86
C PHE A 136 -6.08 13.31 9.20
N ILE A 137 -6.33 14.55 9.63
CA ILE A 137 -5.88 15.03 10.94
C ILE A 137 -6.89 14.55 11.98
N LEU A 138 -6.44 13.70 12.91
CA LEU A 138 -7.32 13.10 13.92
C LEU A 138 -7.22 13.83 15.27
N ARG A 139 -6.06 14.44 15.54
CA ARG A 139 -5.76 15.19 16.76
C ARG A 139 -4.58 16.14 16.49
N GLU A 140 -4.63 17.34 17.08
CA GLU A 140 -3.53 18.32 17.13
C GLU A 140 -3.10 18.64 18.56
#